data_AF-A0A526UYW1-F1
#
_entry.id   AF-A0A526UYW1-F1
#
_cell.length_a   1.000
_cell.length_b   1.000
_cell.length_c   1.000
_cell.angle_alpha   90.00
_cell.angle_beta   90.00
_cell.angle_gamma   90.00
#
_symmetry.space_group_name_H-M   'P 1'
#
loop_
_entity.id
_entity.type
_entity.pdbx_description
1 polymer ?
#
loop_
_entity_poly.entity_id
_entity_poly.type
_entity_poly.pdbx_seq_one_letter_code
_entity_poly.pdbx_strand_id
1 'polypeptide(L)'
;QAQFERQQAMLAKEIAFIERFKARASHAAQVQSRVKKLDKIDRVEPPKRRQTVSFDFLPAPRCGEDVVTLKNVHKGYGSRSIYEGLDFQVRRRERWCIMGVNGAGKSTLLKLVAGASEPDTGTVARGPSVKMGYFAQHAMEVLEGERTVFQTLEDAFPQAGQAPLRALAGCFGFSGDEIEKKCRVLSGGEKARLVMALMLFDPPNLLVLDEPTNHLDIATKEMLITALSQYEGTMLFVSHDRHFLAALSNRVLELTPEGIHTYGGGYTEYVERTGQEAPGLRS
;
A
#
# COMPACT_ATOMS: atom_id res chain seq x y z
N GLN A 1 -5.58 16.83 -12.77
CA GLN A 1 -7.03 17.09 -12.82
C GLN A 1 -7.35 18.59 -12.98
N ALA A 2 -7.09 19.44 -11.97
CA ALA A 2 -7.48 20.85 -11.98
C ALA A 2 -6.86 21.69 -13.13
N GLN A 3 -5.61 21.43 -13.54
CA GLN A 3 -4.96 22.15 -14.64
C GLN A 3 -5.56 21.79 -16.01
N PHE A 4 -5.89 20.51 -16.22
CA PHE A 4 -6.55 20.02 -17.44
C PHE A 4 -7.96 20.59 -17.58
N GLU A 5 -8.75 20.59 -16.49
CA GLU A 5 -10.10 21.16 -16.46
C GLU A 5 -10.09 22.67 -16.71
N ARG A 6 -9.12 23.40 -16.14
CA ARG A 6 -8.94 24.84 -16.42
C ARG A 6 -8.57 25.10 -17.88
N GLN A 7 -7.70 24.28 -18.48
CA GLN A 7 -7.34 24.42 -19.89
C GLN A 7 -8.52 24.10 -20.80
N GLN A 8 -9.27 23.02 -20.53
CA GLN A 8 -10.49 22.66 -21.26
C GLN A 8 -11.55 23.77 -21.20
N ALA A 9 -11.80 24.34 -20.02
CA ALA A 9 -12.76 25.43 -19.86
C ALA A 9 -12.33 26.71 -20.60
N MET A 10 -11.02 26.99 -20.66
CA MET A 10 -10.46 28.12 -21.41
C MET A 10 -10.58 27.90 -22.92
N LEU A 11 -10.23 26.71 -23.41
CA LEU A 11 -10.38 26.33 -24.82
C LEU A 11 -11.85 26.41 -25.28
N ALA A 12 -12.78 25.90 -24.47
CA ALA A 12 -14.22 25.95 -24.77
C ALA A 12 -14.75 27.38 -24.89
N LYS A 13 -14.31 28.30 -24.03
CA LYS A 13 -14.69 29.73 -24.10
C LYS A 13 -14.17 30.40 -25.37
N GLU A 14 -12.93 30.12 -25.75
CA GLU A 14 -12.31 30.68 -26.95
C GLU A 14 -12.97 30.15 -28.24
N ILE A 15 -13.29 28.86 -28.30
CA ILE A 15 -14.01 28.23 -29.42
C ILE A 15 -15.42 28.84 -29.56
N ALA A 16 -16.17 28.95 -28.45
CA ALA A 16 -17.51 29.55 -28.48
C ALA A 16 -17.50 31.03 -28.92
N PHE A 17 -16.45 31.79 -28.56
CA PHE A 17 -16.26 33.15 -29.04
C PHE A 17 -16.00 33.18 -30.55
N ILE A 18 -15.12 32.30 -31.04
CA ILE A 18 -14.83 32.19 -32.48
C ILE A 18 -16.12 31.84 -33.24
N GLU A 19 -16.87 30.83 -32.82
CA GLU A 19 -18.12 30.42 -33.48
C GLU A 19 -19.18 31.54 -33.50
N ARG A 20 -19.34 32.26 -32.39
CA ARG A 20 -20.32 33.35 -32.27
C ARG A 20 -19.98 34.57 -33.15
N PHE A 21 -18.70 34.82 -33.42
CA PHE A 21 -18.25 36.03 -34.11
C PHE A 21 -17.60 35.78 -35.47
N LYS A 22 -17.49 34.53 -35.93
CA LYS A 22 -16.90 34.13 -37.23
C LYS A 22 -17.58 34.78 -38.44
N ALA A 23 -18.88 35.06 -38.35
CA ALA A 23 -19.68 35.64 -39.43
C ALA A 23 -19.73 37.18 -39.43
N ARG A 24 -19.17 37.85 -38.40
CA ARG A 24 -19.20 39.32 -38.30
C ARG A 24 -17.88 39.93 -38.78
N ALA A 25 -17.93 40.67 -39.88
CA ALA A 25 -16.77 41.33 -40.48
C ALA A 25 -16.03 42.27 -39.51
N SER A 26 -16.74 42.91 -38.58
CA SER A 26 -16.15 43.83 -37.58
C SER A 26 -15.22 43.15 -36.57
N HIS A 27 -15.31 41.82 -36.37
CA HIS A 27 -14.49 41.07 -35.42
C HIS A 27 -13.48 40.13 -36.07
N ALA A 28 -13.29 40.23 -37.40
CA ALA A 28 -12.42 39.33 -38.17
C ALA A 28 -10.98 39.27 -37.65
N ALA A 29 -10.38 40.42 -37.32
CA ALA A 29 -9.02 40.49 -36.75
C ALA A 29 -8.92 39.83 -35.36
N GLN A 30 -9.96 39.95 -34.54
CA GLN A 30 -10.03 39.36 -33.20
C GLN A 30 -10.18 37.84 -33.26
N VAL A 31 -11.00 37.35 -34.19
CA VAL A 31 -11.19 35.91 -34.46
C VAL A 31 -9.88 35.30 -34.97
N GLN A 32 -9.20 35.93 -35.93
CA GLN A 32 -7.92 35.43 -36.46
C GLN A 32 -6.81 35.40 -35.40
N SER A 33 -6.74 36.39 -34.50
CA SER A 33 -5.77 36.42 -33.40
C SER A 33 -5.98 35.26 -32.41
N ARG A 34 -7.26 34.95 -32.09
CA ARG A 34 -7.62 33.85 -31.19
C ARG A 34 -7.39 32.47 -31.82
N VAL A 35 -7.65 32.30 -33.11
CA VAL A 35 -7.31 31.06 -33.86
C VAL A 35 -5.80 30.79 -33.80
N LYS A 36 -4.97 31.80 -34.09
CA LYS A 36 -3.50 31.65 -33.98
C LYS A 36 -3.01 31.36 -32.56
N LYS A 37 -3.72 31.83 -31.53
CA LYS A 37 -3.42 31.48 -30.13
C LYS A 37 -3.77 30.03 -29.83
N LEU A 38 -4.93 29.54 -30.31
CA LEU A 38 -5.34 28.15 -30.14
C LEU A 38 -4.37 27.17 -30.80
N ASP A 39 -3.82 27.52 -31.97
CA ASP A 39 -2.83 26.69 -32.68
C ASP A 39 -1.47 26.59 -31.96
N LYS A 40 -1.15 27.54 -31.06
CA LYS A 40 0.12 27.60 -30.33
C LYS A 40 0.05 27.05 -28.91
N ILE A 41 -1.12 26.60 -28.47
CA ILE A 41 -1.28 26.03 -27.13
C ILE A 41 -0.90 24.55 -27.17
N ASP A 42 0.15 24.19 -26.43
CA ASP A 42 0.46 22.79 -26.13
C ASP A 42 -0.70 22.18 -25.33
N ARG A 43 -1.36 21.20 -25.94
CA ARG A 43 -2.51 20.53 -25.34
C ARG A 43 -2.01 19.64 -24.20
N VAL A 44 -2.51 19.88 -22.99
CA VAL A 44 -2.27 18.95 -21.88
C VAL A 44 -3.09 17.69 -22.18
N GLU A 45 -2.41 16.54 -22.21
CA GLU A 45 -3.07 15.26 -22.40
C GLU A 45 -4.13 15.03 -21.31
N PRO A 46 -5.28 14.41 -21.65
CA PRO A 46 -6.25 14.04 -20.64
C PRO A 46 -5.58 13.15 -19.59
N PRO A 47 -5.84 13.37 -18.29
CA PRO A 47 -5.36 12.44 -17.27
C PRO A 47 -5.91 11.05 -17.61
N LYS A 48 -5.01 10.08 -17.83
CA LYS A 48 -5.39 8.69 -18.11
C LYS A 48 -6.35 8.25 -17.01
N ARG A 49 -7.62 7.98 -17.35
CA ARG A 49 -8.55 7.35 -16.40
C ARG A 49 -7.95 5.99 -16.07
N ARG A 50 -7.50 5.79 -14.82
CA ARG A 50 -7.16 4.46 -14.32
C ARG A 50 -8.44 3.64 -14.41
N GLN A 51 -8.52 2.73 -15.38
CA GLN A 51 -9.50 1.66 -15.33
C GLN A 51 -9.09 0.80 -14.13
N THR A 52 -9.89 0.83 -13.06
CA THR A 52 -9.73 -0.10 -11.95
C THR A 52 -10.10 -1.49 -12.45
N VAL A 53 -9.09 -2.24 -12.86
CA VAL A 53 -9.24 -3.67 -13.12
C VAL A 53 -9.46 -4.34 -11.78
N SER A 54 -10.64 -4.90 -11.56
CA SER A 54 -10.90 -5.75 -10.40
C SER A 54 -10.11 -7.05 -10.58
N PHE A 55 -9.26 -7.38 -9.61
CA PHE A 55 -8.56 -8.65 -9.56
C PHE A 55 -9.10 -9.44 -8.37
N ASP A 56 -9.61 -10.64 -8.64
CA ASP A 56 -10.06 -11.54 -7.59
C ASP A 56 -8.85 -12.29 -7.04
N PHE A 57 -8.45 -11.94 -5.82
CA PHE A 57 -7.35 -12.59 -5.13
C PHE A 57 -7.73 -14.01 -4.70
N LEU A 58 -6.78 -14.93 -4.80
CA LEU A 58 -6.96 -16.27 -4.28
C LEU A 58 -7.15 -16.23 -2.76
N PRO A 59 -7.95 -17.14 -2.17
CA PRO A 59 -8.01 -17.25 -0.72
C PRO A 59 -6.67 -17.76 -0.19
N ALA A 60 -6.23 -17.18 0.93
CA ALA A 60 -5.02 -17.64 1.61
C ALA A 60 -5.15 -19.12 2.04
N PRO A 61 -4.08 -19.92 1.95
CA PRO A 61 -4.13 -21.32 2.34
C PRO A 61 -4.41 -21.46 3.84
N ARG A 62 -5.24 -22.43 4.21
CA ARG A 62 -5.62 -22.63 5.61
C ARG A 62 -4.39 -22.94 6.49
N CYS A 63 -4.28 -22.28 7.63
CA CYS A 63 -3.32 -22.58 8.69
C CYS A 63 -4.01 -22.99 10.00
N GLY A 64 -3.23 -23.46 10.97
CA GLY A 64 -3.72 -23.75 12.33
C GLY A 64 -4.28 -22.49 13.03
N GLU A 65 -4.92 -22.68 14.20
CA GLU A 65 -5.45 -21.54 14.97
C GLU A 65 -4.33 -20.64 15.49
N ASP A 66 -3.21 -21.23 15.94
CA ASP A 66 -2.05 -20.49 16.42
C ASP A 66 -1.11 -20.18 15.25
N VAL A 67 -1.00 -18.90 14.91
CA VAL A 67 -0.22 -18.44 13.76
C VAL A 67 1.17 -18.00 14.21
N VAL A 68 1.25 -17.18 15.25
CA VAL A 68 2.50 -16.72 15.85
C VAL A 68 2.39 -16.79 17.36
N THR A 69 3.46 -17.24 18.03
CA THR A 69 3.53 -17.30 19.49
C THR A 69 4.90 -16.82 19.94
N LEU A 70 4.90 -15.77 20.76
CA LEU A 70 6.05 -15.23 21.47
C LEU A 70 5.88 -15.60 22.94
N LYS A 71 6.88 -16.26 23.52
CA LYS A 71 6.87 -16.64 24.94
C LYS A 71 8.10 -16.11 25.66
N ASN A 72 7.87 -15.34 26.71
CA ASN A 72 8.89 -14.72 27.56
C ASN A 72 10.03 -14.10 26.73
N VAL A 73 9.69 -13.34 25.69
CA VAL A 73 10.66 -12.80 24.74
C VAL A 73 11.35 -11.57 25.35
N HIS A 74 12.67 -11.63 25.41
CA HIS A 74 13.53 -10.50 25.74
C HIS A 74 14.27 -10.03 24.51
N LYS A 75 14.30 -8.72 24.28
CA LYS A 75 15.08 -8.13 23.19
C LYS A 75 15.62 -6.76 23.57
N GLY A 76 16.92 -6.57 23.40
CA GLY A 76 17.60 -5.30 23.53
C GLY A 76 18.49 -4.98 22.33
N TYR A 77 18.84 -3.70 22.21
CA TYR A 77 19.87 -3.23 21.29
C TYR A 77 20.85 -2.35 22.07
N GLY A 78 22.07 -2.85 22.26
CA GLY A 78 23.07 -2.18 23.10
C GLY A 78 22.58 -2.05 24.53
N SER A 79 22.51 -0.82 25.05
CA SER A 79 22.01 -0.52 26.41
C SER A 79 20.50 -0.37 26.50
N ARG A 80 19.77 -0.38 25.37
CA ARG A 80 18.33 -0.17 25.35
C ARG A 80 17.59 -1.51 25.30
N SER A 81 16.88 -1.81 26.37
CA SER A 81 15.89 -2.89 26.39
C SER A 81 14.63 -2.46 25.63
N ILE A 82 14.14 -3.32 24.73
CA ILE A 82 12.90 -3.12 23.96
C ILE A 82 11.78 -3.98 24.53
N TYR A 83 12.07 -5.25 24.84
CA TYR A 83 11.14 -6.19 25.44
C TYR A 83 11.78 -6.91 26.61
N GLU A 84 11.03 -7.01 27.72
CA GLU A 84 11.43 -7.69 28.95
C GLU A 84 10.36 -8.70 29.36
N GLY A 85 10.35 -9.87 28.70
CA GLY A 85 9.39 -10.93 28.97
C GLY A 85 8.06 -10.78 28.24
N LEU A 86 8.11 -10.46 26.95
CA LEU A 86 6.92 -10.34 26.11
C LEU A 86 6.28 -11.72 25.84
N ASP A 87 5.04 -11.88 26.28
CA ASP A 87 4.13 -12.95 25.85
C ASP A 87 3.08 -12.38 24.89
N PHE A 88 3.07 -12.88 23.65
CA PHE A 88 2.12 -12.42 22.64
C PHE A 88 1.73 -13.57 21.71
N GLN A 89 0.43 -13.72 21.48
CA GLN A 89 -0.12 -14.76 20.61
C GLN A 89 -0.98 -14.11 19.53
N VAL A 90 -0.76 -14.54 18.29
CA VAL A 90 -1.58 -14.16 17.14
C VAL A 90 -2.30 -15.39 16.63
N ARG A 91 -3.63 -15.28 16.52
CA ARG A 91 -4.49 -16.35 16.02
C ARG A 91 -4.94 -16.11 14.59
N ARG A 92 -5.44 -17.17 13.96
CA ARG A 92 -5.92 -17.13 12.58
C ARG A 92 -7.03 -16.10 12.40
N ARG A 93 -6.98 -15.34 11.31
CA ARG A 93 -7.92 -14.25 10.95
C ARG A 93 -7.85 -13.01 11.86
N GLU A 94 -6.92 -12.97 12.80
CA GLU A 94 -6.64 -11.73 13.52
C GLU A 94 -5.83 -10.79 12.64
N ARG A 95 -6.20 -9.51 12.70
CA ARG A 95 -5.59 -8.42 11.97
C ARG A 95 -5.17 -7.37 12.98
N TRP A 96 -3.96 -7.54 13.48
CA TRP A 96 -3.35 -6.73 14.52
C TRP A 96 -2.73 -5.47 13.92
N CYS A 97 -3.23 -4.30 14.31
CA CYS A 97 -2.46 -3.08 14.17
C CYS A 97 -1.57 -2.88 15.41
N ILE A 98 -0.30 -2.58 15.17
CA ILE A 98 0.68 -2.35 16.22
C ILE A 98 0.94 -0.85 16.31
N MET A 99 0.66 -0.29 17.49
CA MET A 99 0.75 1.13 17.78
C MET A 99 1.78 1.39 18.86
N GLY A 100 2.17 2.64 18.99
CA GLY A 100 3.12 3.09 19.99
C GLY A 100 3.99 4.22 19.46
N VAL A 101 4.68 4.90 20.36
CA VAL A 101 5.57 6.01 20.00
C VAL A 101 6.75 5.53 19.15
N ASN A 102 7.47 6.47 18.53
CA ASN A 102 8.69 6.14 17.79
C ASN A 102 9.74 5.56 18.73
N GLY A 103 10.30 4.41 18.33
CA GLY A 103 11.22 3.65 19.16
C GLY A 103 10.57 2.74 20.22
N ALA A 104 9.23 2.62 20.28
CA ALA A 104 8.55 1.68 21.18
C ALA A 104 8.75 0.19 20.82
N GLY A 105 9.44 -0.12 19.72
CA GLY A 105 9.72 -1.50 19.31
C GLY A 105 8.82 -2.06 18.20
N LYS A 106 7.91 -1.27 17.61
CA LYS A 106 6.98 -1.72 16.54
C LYS A 106 7.67 -2.55 15.45
N SER A 107 8.67 -1.97 14.77
CA SER A 107 9.42 -2.69 13.73
C SER A 107 10.26 -3.84 14.30
N THR A 108 10.69 -3.78 15.57
CA THR A 108 11.38 -4.89 16.24
C THR A 108 10.46 -6.10 16.38
N LEU A 109 9.20 -5.89 16.80
CA LEU A 109 8.19 -6.96 16.86
C LEU A 109 7.97 -7.58 15.48
N LEU A 110 7.78 -6.74 14.45
CA LEU A 110 7.60 -7.24 13.08
C LEU A 110 8.81 -8.06 12.62
N LYS A 111 10.04 -7.60 12.90
CA LYS A 111 11.28 -8.34 12.56
C LYS A 111 11.43 -9.66 13.31
N LEU A 112 11.04 -9.70 14.60
CA LEU A 112 11.03 -10.94 15.39
C LEU A 112 10.06 -11.96 14.76
N VAL A 113 8.84 -11.53 14.43
CA VAL A 113 7.84 -12.40 13.77
C VAL A 113 8.31 -12.83 12.37
N ALA A 114 8.96 -11.92 11.64
CA ALA A 114 9.52 -12.22 10.33
C ALA A 114 10.69 -13.23 10.38
N GLY A 115 11.34 -13.35 11.53
CA GLY A 115 12.61 -14.08 11.67
C GLY A 115 13.80 -13.29 11.11
N ALA A 116 13.64 -11.99 10.85
CA ALA A 116 14.73 -11.10 10.44
C ALA A 116 15.59 -10.63 11.64
N SER A 117 15.09 -10.84 12.86
CA SER A 117 15.83 -10.68 14.11
C SER A 117 15.48 -11.82 15.05
N GLU A 118 16.46 -12.29 15.82
CA GLU A 118 16.25 -13.29 16.87
C GLU A 118 16.00 -12.62 18.23
N PRO A 119 15.23 -13.25 19.14
CA PRO A 119 15.14 -12.82 20.53
C PRO A 119 16.46 -13.09 21.27
N ASP A 120 16.77 -12.29 22.28
CA ASP A 120 17.97 -12.52 23.11
C ASP A 120 17.72 -13.63 24.14
N THR A 121 16.46 -13.76 24.60
CA THR A 121 15.96 -14.86 25.44
C THR A 121 14.48 -15.07 25.14
N GLY A 122 13.96 -16.28 25.43
CA GLY A 122 12.59 -16.66 25.12
C GLY A 122 12.46 -17.32 23.75
N THR A 123 11.23 -17.43 23.25
CA THR A 123 10.96 -18.13 22.00
C THR A 123 9.98 -17.36 21.11
N VAL A 124 10.26 -17.35 19.81
CA VAL A 124 9.35 -16.88 18.77
C VAL A 124 9.07 -18.05 17.84
N ALA A 125 7.83 -18.54 17.82
CA ALA A 125 7.42 -19.68 17.02
C ALA A 125 6.31 -19.28 16.05
N ARG A 126 6.39 -19.79 14.82
CA ARG A 126 5.33 -19.71 13.80
C ARG A 126 4.67 -21.08 13.68
N GLY A 127 3.37 -21.11 13.42
CA GLY A 127 2.66 -22.36 13.21
C GLY A 127 3.25 -23.18 12.04
N PRO A 128 3.21 -24.53 12.07
CA PRO A 128 3.89 -25.36 11.07
C PRO A 128 3.46 -25.13 9.61
N SER A 129 2.20 -24.73 9.39
CA SER A 129 1.63 -24.48 8.06
C SER A 129 1.60 -22.99 7.70
N VAL A 130 2.29 -22.14 8.48
CA VAL A 130 2.30 -20.70 8.24
C VAL A 130 3.23 -20.38 7.08
N LYS A 131 2.65 -19.87 5.99
CA LYS A 131 3.37 -19.22 4.90
C LYS A 131 3.27 -17.73 5.16
N MET A 132 4.42 -17.08 5.35
CA MET A 132 4.47 -15.68 5.72
C MET A 132 4.97 -14.83 4.55
N GLY A 133 4.29 -13.71 4.29
CA GLY A 133 4.83 -12.62 3.49
C GLY A 133 5.21 -11.44 4.38
N TYR A 134 6.42 -10.91 4.20
CA TYR A 134 6.91 -9.75 4.93
C TYR A 134 7.13 -8.59 3.97
N PHE A 135 6.35 -7.52 4.15
CA PHE A 135 6.53 -6.26 3.47
C PHE A 135 7.25 -5.28 4.40
N ALA A 136 8.48 -4.93 4.03
CA ALA A 136 9.25 -3.89 4.70
C ALA A 136 9.89 -2.98 3.66
N GLN A 137 10.42 -1.83 4.09
CA GLN A 137 11.04 -0.87 3.18
C GLN A 137 12.16 -1.48 2.31
N HIS A 138 12.90 -2.46 2.84
CA HIS A 138 13.93 -3.19 2.09
C HIS A 138 13.38 -4.23 1.10
N ALA A 139 12.10 -4.60 1.16
CA ALA A 139 11.50 -5.55 0.21
C ALA A 139 11.55 -5.01 -1.23
N MET A 140 11.62 -3.68 -1.41
CA MET A 140 11.81 -3.03 -2.70
C MET A 140 13.20 -3.24 -3.31
N GLU A 141 14.20 -3.60 -2.50
CA GLU A 141 15.58 -3.86 -2.94
C GLU A 141 15.73 -5.26 -3.56
N VAL A 142 14.75 -6.16 -3.31
CA VAL A 142 14.73 -7.53 -3.85
C VAL A 142 14.40 -7.55 -5.35
N LEU A 143 13.83 -6.47 -5.89
CA LEU A 143 13.45 -6.40 -7.30
C LEU A 143 14.69 -6.33 -8.21
N GLU A 144 14.79 -7.26 -9.16
CA GLU A 144 15.83 -7.26 -10.19
C GLU A 144 15.69 -6.04 -11.12
N GLY A 145 16.62 -5.09 -11.01
CA GLY A 145 16.52 -3.79 -11.67
C GLY A 145 16.43 -3.83 -13.20
N GLU A 146 16.96 -4.85 -13.86
CA GLU A 146 16.96 -4.97 -15.33
C GLU A 146 15.70 -5.62 -15.90
N ARG A 147 14.93 -6.35 -15.08
CA ARG A 147 13.65 -6.95 -15.47
C ARG A 147 12.59 -5.87 -15.63
N THR A 148 11.66 -6.08 -16.55
CA THR A 148 10.44 -5.25 -16.61
C THR A 148 9.46 -5.62 -15.50
N VAL A 149 8.49 -4.74 -15.24
CA VAL A 149 7.36 -5.04 -14.35
C VAL A 149 6.68 -6.35 -14.76
N PHE A 150 6.39 -6.52 -16.06
CA PHE A 150 5.73 -7.72 -16.56
C PHE A 150 6.61 -8.96 -16.45
N GLN A 151 7.89 -8.87 -16.82
CA GLN A 151 8.83 -9.98 -16.68
C GLN A 151 8.96 -10.43 -15.23
N THR A 152 8.99 -9.49 -14.28
CA THR A 152 9.08 -9.81 -12.86
C THR A 152 7.86 -10.64 -12.39
N LEU A 153 6.66 -10.33 -12.90
CA LEU A 153 5.45 -11.10 -12.63
C LEU A 153 5.48 -12.47 -13.30
N GLU A 154 5.94 -12.57 -14.55
CA GLU A 154 6.08 -13.84 -15.28
C GLU A 154 7.13 -14.76 -14.63
N ASP A 155 8.28 -14.21 -14.23
CA ASP A 155 9.36 -14.94 -13.57
C ASP A 155 8.90 -15.50 -12.20
N ALA A 156 8.13 -14.71 -11.45
CA ALA A 156 7.57 -15.14 -10.16
C ALA A 156 6.48 -16.20 -10.32
N PHE A 157 5.68 -16.13 -11.40
CA PHE A 157 4.54 -16.99 -11.63
C PHE A 157 4.55 -17.60 -13.04
N PRO A 158 5.52 -18.48 -13.37
CA PRO A 158 5.68 -19.00 -14.73
C PRO A 158 4.54 -19.91 -15.20
N GLN A 159 3.72 -20.40 -14.26
CA GLN A 159 2.53 -21.21 -14.56
C GLN A 159 1.25 -20.37 -14.74
N ALA A 160 1.31 -19.07 -14.45
CA ALA A 160 0.18 -18.18 -14.66
C ALA A 160 0.10 -17.76 -16.14
N GLY A 161 -1.12 -17.71 -16.68
CA GLY A 161 -1.33 -17.13 -18.01
C GLY A 161 -1.01 -15.63 -18.03
N GLN A 162 -0.71 -15.07 -19.20
CA GLN A 162 -0.42 -13.64 -19.32
C GLN A 162 -1.62 -12.73 -18.95
N ALA A 163 -2.85 -13.17 -19.23
CA ALA A 163 -4.06 -12.40 -18.94
C ALA A 163 -4.22 -12.06 -17.44
N PRO A 164 -4.18 -13.02 -16.49
CA PRO A 164 -4.26 -12.70 -15.06
C PRO A 164 -3.08 -11.85 -14.56
N LEU A 165 -1.87 -12.06 -15.08
CA LEU A 165 -0.72 -11.22 -14.72
C LEU A 165 -0.88 -9.76 -15.19
N ARG A 166 -1.42 -9.55 -16.39
CA ARG A 166 -1.76 -8.20 -16.88
C ARG A 166 -2.91 -7.57 -16.10
N ALA A 167 -3.90 -8.36 -15.69
CA ALA A 167 -5.00 -7.90 -14.83
C ALA A 167 -4.49 -7.48 -13.44
N LEU A 168 -3.61 -8.28 -12.83
CA LEU A 168 -2.93 -7.96 -11.58
C LEU A 168 -2.10 -6.67 -11.71
N ALA A 169 -1.25 -6.58 -12.74
CA ALA A 169 -0.46 -5.38 -13.01
C ALA A 169 -1.36 -4.14 -13.14
N GLY A 170 -2.45 -4.24 -13.90
CA GLY A 170 -3.44 -3.19 -14.06
C GLY A 170 -4.14 -2.79 -12.76
N CYS A 171 -4.49 -3.78 -11.93
CA CYS A 171 -5.05 -3.56 -10.59
C CYS A 171 -4.10 -2.71 -9.75
N PHE A 172 -2.81 -3.05 -9.77
CA PHE A 172 -1.74 -2.28 -9.12
C PHE A 172 -1.29 -1.05 -9.90
N GLY A 173 -2.06 -0.57 -10.88
CA GLY A 173 -1.82 0.68 -11.60
C GLY A 173 -0.67 0.65 -12.59
N PHE A 174 -0.25 -0.53 -13.05
CA PHE A 174 0.67 -0.73 -14.18
C PHE A 174 -0.14 -1.12 -15.41
N SER A 175 -0.34 -0.17 -16.33
CA SER A 175 -1.15 -0.35 -17.54
C SER A 175 -0.45 0.18 -18.79
N GLY A 176 -0.70 -0.42 -19.94
CA GLY A 176 -0.04 -0.02 -21.19
C GLY A 176 1.48 -0.15 -21.07
N ASP A 177 2.21 0.87 -21.51
CA ASP A 177 3.69 0.87 -21.54
C ASP A 177 4.34 0.78 -20.14
N GLU A 178 3.59 1.02 -19.07
CA GLU A 178 4.06 0.90 -17.68
C GLU A 178 4.55 -0.51 -17.35
N ILE A 179 3.97 -1.54 -17.99
CA ILE A 179 4.34 -2.94 -17.73
C ILE A 179 5.71 -3.29 -18.34
N GLU A 180 6.17 -2.52 -19.32
CA GLU A 180 7.46 -2.68 -20.00
C GLU A 180 8.58 -1.86 -19.34
N LYS A 181 8.25 -1.05 -18.32
CA LYS A 181 9.24 -0.30 -17.55
C LYS A 181 10.15 -1.26 -16.79
N LYS A 182 11.45 -1.00 -16.82
CA LYS A 182 12.45 -1.71 -16.00
C LYS A 182 12.30 -1.37 -14.51
N CYS A 183 12.47 -2.35 -13.64
CA CYS A 183 12.34 -2.18 -12.19
C CYS A 183 13.29 -1.13 -11.61
N ARG A 184 14.47 -0.92 -12.22
CA ARG A 184 15.43 0.12 -11.78
C ARG A 184 14.92 1.55 -11.95
N VAL A 185 14.02 1.81 -12.91
CA VAL A 185 13.49 3.16 -13.17
C VAL A 185 12.21 3.47 -12.38
N LEU A 186 11.67 2.46 -11.69
CA LEU A 186 10.49 2.63 -10.85
C LEU A 186 10.81 3.50 -9.63
N SER A 187 9.92 4.43 -9.34
CA SER A 187 9.87 5.15 -8.06
C SER A 187 9.65 4.19 -6.89
N GLY A 188 9.94 4.63 -5.66
CA GLY A 188 9.68 3.82 -4.45
C GLY A 188 8.22 3.37 -4.35
N GLY A 189 7.26 4.27 -4.65
CA GLY A 189 5.84 3.92 -4.66
C GLY A 189 5.46 2.91 -5.74
N GLU A 190 6.06 2.97 -6.93
CA GLU A 190 5.91 1.94 -7.97
C GLU A 190 6.49 0.60 -7.51
N LYS A 191 7.71 0.58 -6.95
CA LYS A 191 8.30 -0.66 -6.43
C LYS A 191 7.44 -1.29 -5.35
N ALA A 192 6.91 -0.50 -4.42
CA ALA A 192 5.98 -0.95 -3.39
C ALA A 192 4.73 -1.60 -4.00
N ARG A 193 4.12 -0.98 -5.03
CA ARG A 193 2.97 -1.56 -5.75
C ARG A 193 3.32 -2.90 -6.39
N LEU A 194 4.47 -3.04 -7.03
CA LEU A 194 4.89 -4.29 -7.66
C LEU A 194 5.13 -5.40 -6.63
N VAL A 195 5.80 -5.10 -5.53
CA VAL A 195 6.01 -6.07 -4.43
C VAL A 195 4.67 -6.53 -3.85
N MET A 196 3.74 -5.60 -3.64
CA MET A 196 2.39 -5.96 -3.18
C MET A 196 1.63 -6.83 -4.19
N ALA A 197 1.76 -6.53 -5.49
CA ALA A 197 1.18 -7.36 -6.55
C ALA A 197 1.70 -8.80 -6.48
N LEU A 198 3.03 -8.96 -6.36
CA LEU A 198 3.67 -10.26 -6.21
C LEU A 198 3.16 -11.00 -4.97
N MET A 199 3.10 -10.31 -3.83
CA MET A 199 2.67 -10.92 -2.57
C MET A 199 1.20 -11.33 -2.55
N LEU A 200 0.31 -10.58 -3.21
CA LEU A 200 -1.13 -10.88 -3.20
C LEU A 200 -1.55 -11.86 -4.30
N PHE A 201 -0.74 -12.07 -5.35
CA PHE A 201 -1.06 -13.03 -6.40
C PHE A 201 -1.05 -14.48 -5.90
N ASP A 202 -0.05 -14.87 -5.10
CA ASP A 202 -0.04 -16.11 -4.31
C ASP A 202 -0.06 -15.75 -2.81
N PRO A 203 -1.25 -15.47 -2.24
CA PRO A 203 -1.33 -14.85 -0.95
C PRO A 203 -0.83 -15.78 0.16
N PRO A 204 0.09 -15.33 1.03
CA PRO A 204 0.47 -16.05 2.23
C PRO A 204 -0.71 -16.15 3.19
N ASN A 205 -0.58 -16.92 4.27
CA ASN A 205 -1.63 -16.98 5.32
C ASN A 205 -1.30 -16.13 6.55
N LEU A 206 -0.10 -15.53 6.57
CA LEU A 206 0.33 -14.48 7.47
C LEU A 206 0.97 -13.35 6.65
N LEU A 207 0.41 -12.14 6.74
CA LEU A 207 1.03 -10.93 6.21
C LEU A 207 1.60 -10.09 7.35
N VAL A 208 2.84 -9.66 7.20
CA VAL A 208 3.53 -8.77 8.13
C VAL A 208 3.90 -7.51 7.36
N LEU A 209 3.31 -6.36 7.71
CA LEU A 209 3.44 -5.12 6.93
C LEU A 209 4.02 -3.99 7.79
N ASP A 210 5.24 -3.55 7.49
CA ASP A 210 5.90 -2.42 8.15
C ASP A 210 5.74 -1.15 7.30
N GLU A 211 4.84 -0.26 7.71
CA GLU A 211 4.51 0.99 7.02
C GLU A 211 4.21 0.82 5.51
N PRO A 212 3.25 -0.07 5.14
CA PRO A 212 2.96 -0.40 3.74
C PRO A 212 2.43 0.77 2.92
N THR A 213 1.91 1.80 3.59
CA THR A 213 1.32 3.00 2.99
C THR A 213 2.34 4.10 2.73
N ASN A 214 3.59 3.94 3.16
CA ASN A 214 4.62 4.96 2.94
C ASN A 214 4.95 5.09 1.46
N HIS A 215 5.17 6.32 1.01
CA HIS A 215 5.49 6.66 -0.38
C HIS A 215 4.38 6.36 -1.40
N LEU A 216 3.17 5.98 -0.97
CA LEU A 216 2.02 5.75 -1.83
C LEU A 216 1.17 7.01 -1.97
N ASP A 217 0.69 7.28 -3.18
CA ASP A 217 -0.35 8.28 -3.42
C ASP A 217 -1.71 7.80 -2.86
N ILE A 218 -2.64 8.74 -2.69
CA ILE A 218 -3.96 8.45 -2.09
C ILE A 218 -4.69 7.36 -2.88
N ALA A 219 -4.67 7.42 -4.22
CA ALA A 219 -5.36 6.46 -5.06
C ALA A 219 -4.81 5.03 -4.88
N THR A 220 -3.49 4.89 -4.72
CA THR A 220 -2.83 3.61 -4.49
C THR A 220 -3.13 3.07 -3.10
N LYS A 221 -3.20 3.96 -2.09
CA LYS A 221 -3.59 3.55 -0.73
C LYS A 221 -4.99 2.95 -0.70
N GLU A 222 -5.98 3.61 -1.33
CA GLU A 222 -7.35 3.09 -1.40
C GLU A 222 -7.44 1.73 -2.11
N MET A 223 -6.69 1.58 -3.20
CA MET A 223 -6.57 0.30 -3.92
C MET A 223 -5.97 -0.78 -3.02
N LEU A 224 -4.90 -0.48 -2.27
CA LEU A 224 -4.28 -1.41 -1.36
C LEU A 224 -5.22 -1.80 -0.20
N ILE A 225 -5.93 -0.83 0.37
CA ILE A 225 -6.95 -1.07 1.40
C ILE A 225 -8.04 -2.00 0.85
N THR A 226 -8.52 -1.74 -0.36
CA THR A 226 -9.54 -2.57 -1.02
C THR A 226 -9.05 -4.02 -1.19
N ALA A 227 -7.84 -4.21 -1.71
CA ALA A 227 -7.23 -5.52 -1.88
C ALA A 227 -7.04 -6.26 -0.55
N LEU A 228 -6.49 -5.60 0.47
CA LEU A 228 -6.24 -6.18 1.79
C LEU A 228 -7.53 -6.40 2.61
N SER A 229 -8.62 -5.69 2.28
CA SER A 229 -9.91 -5.93 2.93
C SER A 229 -10.45 -7.31 2.57
N GLN A 230 -10.26 -7.74 1.31
CA GLN A 230 -10.65 -9.05 0.79
C GLN A 230 -9.73 -10.20 1.23
N TYR A 231 -8.52 -9.90 1.73
CA TYR A 231 -7.57 -10.90 2.17
C TYR A 231 -8.02 -11.61 3.46
N GLU A 232 -8.37 -12.90 3.39
CA GLU A 232 -8.90 -13.63 4.55
C GLU A 232 -7.84 -14.16 5.54
N GLY A 233 -6.56 -13.91 5.29
CA GLY A 233 -5.49 -14.39 6.15
C GLY A 233 -5.28 -13.55 7.41
N THR A 234 -4.22 -13.89 8.13
CA THR A 234 -3.81 -13.21 9.36
C THR A 234 -2.90 -12.04 9.01
N MET A 235 -2.98 -10.92 9.74
CA MET A 235 -2.18 -9.73 9.49
C MET A 235 -1.58 -9.16 10.77
N LEU A 236 -0.31 -8.78 10.72
CA LEU A 236 0.32 -7.85 11.66
C LEU A 236 0.83 -6.67 10.87
N PHE A 237 0.46 -5.46 11.27
CA PHE A 237 0.88 -4.29 10.52
C PHE A 237 1.06 -3.05 11.38
N VAL A 238 1.92 -2.16 10.88
CA VAL A 238 2.17 -0.84 11.43
C VAL A 238 1.87 0.16 10.33
N SER A 239 1.11 1.21 10.63
CA SER A 239 0.84 2.29 9.68
C SER A 239 0.58 3.60 10.43
N HIS A 240 1.02 4.71 9.84
CA HIS A 240 0.65 6.06 10.25
C HIS A 240 -0.61 6.61 9.53
N ASP A 241 -1.34 5.77 8.80
CA ASP A 241 -2.54 6.15 8.04
C ASP A 241 -3.83 5.69 8.74
N ARG A 242 -4.67 6.65 9.14
CA ARG A 242 -5.90 6.39 9.91
C ARG A 242 -6.89 5.51 9.18
N HIS A 243 -7.08 5.78 7.89
CA HIS A 243 -8.04 5.07 7.07
C HIS A 243 -7.59 3.62 6.87
N PHE A 244 -6.29 3.42 6.67
CA PHE A 244 -5.69 2.08 6.61
C PHE A 244 -5.89 1.29 7.92
N LEU A 245 -5.61 1.91 9.06
CA LEU A 245 -5.80 1.28 10.37
C LEU A 245 -7.28 0.92 10.61
N ALA A 246 -8.20 1.87 10.38
CA ALA A 246 -9.63 1.69 10.60
C ALA A 246 -10.23 0.62 9.69
N ALA A 247 -9.83 0.56 8.42
CA ALA A 247 -10.40 -0.38 7.46
C ALA A 247 -9.94 -1.82 7.67
N LEU A 248 -8.70 -2.04 8.15
CA LEU A 248 -8.08 -3.37 8.13
C LEU A 248 -7.93 -4.03 9.50
N SER A 249 -7.89 -3.27 10.59
CA SER A 249 -7.62 -3.85 11.92
C SER A 249 -8.88 -4.39 12.59
N ASN A 250 -8.74 -5.50 13.32
CA ASN A 250 -9.76 -6.04 14.21
C ASN A 250 -9.23 -6.34 15.63
N ARG A 251 -7.93 -6.08 15.84
CA ARG A 251 -7.22 -6.15 17.10
C ARG A 251 -6.18 -5.03 17.12
N VAL A 252 -5.90 -4.52 18.32
CA VAL A 252 -4.90 -3.47 18.51
C VAL A 252 -3.90 -3.90 19.57
N LEU A 253 -2.61 -3.80 19.24
CA LEU A 253 -1.50 -3.96 20.16
C LEU A 253 -0.84 -2.60 20.38
N GLU A 254 -0.95 -2.05 21.57
CA GLU A 254 -0.32 -0.78 21.93
C GLU A 254 0.96 -1.02 22.73
N LEU A 255 2.06 -0.43 22.25
CA LEU A 255 3.36 -0.45 22.91
C LEU A 255 3.59 0.89 23.61
N THR A 256 3.56 0.91 24.95
CA THR A 256 3.83 2.09 25.77
C THR A 256 5.08 1.88 26.63
N PRO A 257 5.67 2.93 27.23
CA PRO A 257 6.76 2.79 28.18
C PRO A 257 6.40 1.96 29.42
N GLU A 258 5.13 1.95 29.81
CA GLU A 258 4.61 1.23 30.98
C GLU A 258 4.34 -0.26 30.69
N GLY A 259 4.23 -0.64 29.41
CA GLY A 259 4.04 -2.01 29.01
C GLY A 259 3.33 -2.16 27.67
N ILE A 260 2.81 -3.37 27.44
CA ILE A 260 2.13 -3.75 26.21
C ILE A 260 0.67 -4.02 26.54
N HIS A 261 -0.21 -3.33 25.83
CA HIS A 261 -1.64 -3.41 26.04
C HIS A 261 -2.34 -3.97 24.81
N THR A 262 -3.23 -4.93 25.03
CA THR A 262 -4.04 -5.52 23.96
C THR A 262 -5.47 -5.04 24.06
N TYR A 263 -6.06 -4.73 22.91
CA TYR A 263 -7.45 -4.30 22.82
C TYR A 263 -8.15 -5.24 21.84
N GLY A 264 -9.24 -5.85 22.31
CA GLY A 264 -10.24 -6.44 21.42
C GLY A 264 -10.97 -5.33 20.69
N GLY A 265 -11.24 -5.54 19.40
CA GLY A 265 -11.81 -4.53 18.51
C GLY A 265 -10.78 -3.94 17.55
N GLY A 266 -11.26 -3.37 16.45
CA GLY A 266 -10.41 -2.64 15.50
C GLY A 266 -9.96 -1.28 16.01
N TYR A 267 -9.18 -0.58 15.21
CA TYR A 267 -8.67 0.77 15.51
C TYR A 267 -9.79 1.77 15.83
N THR A 268 -10.92 1.71 15.12
CA THR A 268 -12.07 2.59 15.36
C THR A 268 -12.62 2.41 16.79
N GLU A 269 -12.83 1.17 17.23
CA GLU A 269 -13.30 0.86 18.58
C GLU A 269 -12.27 1.27 19.65
N TYR A 270 -10.98 1.12 19.35
CA TYR A 270 -9.91 1.60 20.22
C TYR A 270 -10.00 3.11 20.46
N VAL A 271 -10.18 3.91 19.39
CA VAL A 271 -10.29 5.37 19.49
C VAL A 271 -11.55 5.76 20.27
N GLU A 272 -12.69 5.12 19.98
CA GLU A 272 -13.95 5.37 20.69
C GLU A 272 -13.83 5.08 22.19
N ARG A 273 -13.11 4.01 22.56
CA ARG A 273 -12.97 3.58 23.95
C ARG A 273 -11.96 4.39 24.75
N THR A 274 -10.84 4.75 24.14
CA THR A 274 -9.73 5.43 24.84
C THR A 274 -9.76 6.94 24.67
N GLY A 275 -10.44 7.45 23.64
CA GLY A 275 -10.36 8.85 23.21
C GLY A 275 -8.99 9.22 22.63
N GLN A 276 -8.09 8.25 22.43
CA GLN A 276 -6.75 8.46 21.94
C GLN A 276 -6.61 7.97 20.51
N GLU A 277 -5.79 8.66 19.74
CA GLU A 277 -5.44 8.27 18.38
C GLU A 277 -4.03 7.68 18.34
N ALA A 278 -3.72 6.90 17.31
CA ALA A 278 -2.37 6.34 17.19
C ALA A 278 -1.30 7.46 17.17
N PRO A 279 -0.20 7.32 17.93
CA PRO A 279 0.85 8.33 17.95
C PRO A 279 1.46 8.56 16.55
N GLY A 280 1.57 9.82 16.14
CA GLY A 280 2.23 10.19 14.88
C GLY A 280 1.39 10.07 13.61
N LEU A 281 0.07 9.92 13.72
CA LEU A 281 -0.84 9.93 12.57
C LEU A 281 -0.79 11.27 11.83
N ARG A 282 -0.71 11.23 10.50
CA ARG A 282 -0.91 12.40 9.64
C ARG A 282 -2.34 12.37 9.07
N SER A 283 -2.98 13.54 9.00
CA SER A 283 -4.25 13.75 8.30
C SER A 283 -4.09 13.66 6.80
#